data_AF-A0A399YII4-F1
#
_entry.id   AF-A0A399YII4-F1
#
_cell.length_a   1.000
_cell.length_b   1.000
_cell.length_c   1.000
_cell.angle_alpha   90.00
_cell.angle_beta   90.00
_cell.angle_gamma   90.00
#
_symmetry.space_group_name_H-M   'P 1'
#
loop_
_entity.id
_entity.type
_entity.pdbx_description
1 polymer ?
#
loop_
_entity_poly.entity_id
_entity_poly.type
_entity_poly.pdbx_seq_one_letter_code
_entity_poly.pdbx_strand_id
1 'polypeptide(L)'
;VPVKPLAESKTRLAGVLDENERATLTRKLLERTLLKLSRARGIDRVVVISRDENVLKLARKFGAWSILETNANLNDALEQARRVCVANGARALLIVPADLPKLRVRDIEKIIALGEPAPCVVIAPAQRDGGTNALLLNPAHDFVFQFGENSFDAHLAQADLEIRN
;
A
#
# COMPACT_ATOMS: atom_id res chain seq x y z
N VAL A 1 -1.51 3.43 -2.04
CA VAL A 1 -0.53 2.60 -2.76
C VAL A 1 0.79 3.36 -2.87
N PRO A 2 1.79 3.06 -2.03
CA PRO A 2 3.13 3.63 -2.17
C PRO A 2 3.89 2.96 -3.32
N VAL A 3 4.59 3.74 -4.14
CA VAL A 3 5.34 3.23 -5.29
C VAL A 3 6.66 3.99 -5.42
N LYS A 4 7.78 3.27 -5.36
CA LYS A 4 9.11 3.82 -5.67
C LYS A 4 9.27 4.12 -7.16
N PRO A 5 10.25 4.94 -7.57
CA PRO A 5 10.59 5.09 -8.98
C PRO A 5 10.79 3.74 -9.66
N LEU A 6 10.38 3.67 -10.93
CA LEU A 6 10.42 2.40 -11.67
C LEU A 6 11.85 1.84 -11.77
N ALA A 7 12.85 2.73 -11.95
CA ALA A 7 14.27 2.37 -12.02
C ALA A 7 14.83 1.83 -10.70
N GLU A 8 14.37 2.35 -9.57
CA GLU A 8 14.79 1.95 -8.21
C GLU A 8 14.02 0.73 -7.69
N SER A 9 13.02 0.25 -8.43
CA SER A 9 12.16 -0.83 -8.00
C SER A 9 12.76 -2.20 -8.31
N LYS A 10 12.48 -3.16 -7.41
CA LYS A 10 12.86 -4.58 -7.57
C LYS A 10 14.36 -4.82 -7.75
N THR A 11 15.21 -4.03 -7.09
CA THR A 11 16.68 -4.19 -7.10
C THR A 11 17.16 -5.60 -6.78
N ARG A 12 16.43 -6.36 -5.94
CA ARG A 12 16.70 -7.79 -5.69
C ARG A 12 16.64 -8.69 -6.94
N LEU A 13 16.01 -8.22 -8.02
CA LEU A 13 15.94 -8.91 -9.32
C LEU A 13 17.02 -8.44 -10.29
N ALA A 14 17.92 -7.53 -9.90
CA ALA A 14 18.96 -7.02 -10.81
C ALA A 14 19.93 -8.09 -11.31
N GLY A 15 20.05 -9.23 -10.61
CA GLY A 15 20.83 -10.38 -11.08
C GLY A 15 20.16 -11.20 -12.19
N VAL A 16 18.89 -10.93 -12.51
CA VAL A 16 18.10 -11.66 -13.51
C VAL A 16 17.33 -10.77 -14.49
N LEU A 17 17.12 -9.49 -14.16
CA LEU A 17 16.41 -8.52 -14.98
C LEU A 17 17.20 -7.21 -15.08
N ASP A 18 17.29 -6.68 -16.29
CA ASP A 18 17.85 -5.35 -16.52
C ASP A 18 16.93 -4.23 -15.99
N GLU A 19 17.38 -2.98 -16.09
CA GLU A 19 16.61 -1.84 -15.59
C GLU A 19 15.26 -1.65 -16.31
N ASN A 20 15.23 -1.82 -17.63
CA ASN A 20 14.02 -1.68 -18.45
C ASN A 20 13.01 -2.79 -18.14
N GLU A 21 13.49 -4.01 -17.91
CA GLU A 21 12.69 -5.16 -17.51
C GLU A 21 12.11 -4.97 -16.11
N ARG A 22 12.90 -4.49 -15.14
CA ARG A 22 12.41 -4.16 -13.79
C ARG A 22 11.38 -3.04 -13.80
N ALA A 23 11.60 -2.00 -14.61
CA ALA A 23 10.65 -0.91 -14.79
C ALA A 23 9.34 -1.42 -15.40
N THR A 24 9.43 -2.24 -16.46
CA THR A 24 8.28 -2.87 -17.11
C THR A 24 7.50 -3.77 -16.16
N LEU A 25 8.19 -4.59 -15.36
CA LEU A 25 7.57 -5.45 -14.36
C LEU A 25 6.85 -4.62 -13.30
N THR A 26 7.50 -3.59 -12.76
CA THR A 26 6.91 -2.71 -11.74
C THR A 26 5.66 -2.01 -12.28
N ARG A 27 5.72 -1.50 -13.51
CA ARG A 27 4.56 -0.93 -14.21
C ARG A 27 3.41 -1.93 -14.31
N LYS A 28 3.66 -3.15 -14.83
CA LYS A 28 2.61 -4.18 -14.96
C LYS A 28 1.99 -4.56 -13.63
N LEU A 29 2.79 -4.65 -12.56
CA LEU A 29 2.31 -4.95 -11.21
C LEU A 29 1.46 -3.82 -10.64
N LEU A 30 1.87 -2.56 -10.87
CA LEU A 30 1.08 -1.40 -10.47
C LEU A 30 -0.27 -1.36 -11.20
N GLU A 31 -0.28 -1.50 -12.53
CA GLU A 31 -1.52 -1.52 -13.33
C GLU A 31 -2.49 -2.60 -12.84
N ARG A 32 -1.96 -3.81 -12.61
CA ARG A 32 -2.73 -4.94 -12.08
C ARG A 32 -3.24 -4.67 -10.66
N THR A 33 -2.49 -3.94 -9.83
CA THR A 33 -2.92 -3.57 -8.46
C THR A 33 -4.02 -2.52 -8.52
N LEU A 34 -3.85 -1.46 -9.31
CA LEU A 34 -4.85 -0.40 -9.50
C LEU A 34 -6.16 -0.95 -10.06
N LEU A 35 -6.10 -1.85 -11.05
CA LEU A 35 -7.30 -2.49 -11.61
C LEU A 35 -8.06 -3.35 -10.60
N LYS A 36 -7.37 -3.99 -9.64
CA LYS A 36 -8.04 -4.77 -8.60
C LYS A 36 -8.66 -3.86 -7.56
N LEU A 37 -7.94 -2.82 -7.15
CA LEU A 37 -8.45 -1.83 -6.19
C LEU A 37 -9.69 -1.12 -6.73
N SER A 38 -9.70 -0.75 -8.01
CA SER A 38 -10.89 -0.12 -8.62
C SER A 38 -12.09 -1.05 -8.78
N ARG A 39 -11.88 -2.37 -8.69
CA ARG A 39 -12.95 -3.38 -8.76
C ARG A 39 -13.43 -3.88 -7.41
N ALA A 40 -12.67 -3.63 -6.34
CA ALA A 40 -13.02 -4.06 -5.00
C ALA A 40 -14.13 -3.18 -4.43
N ARG A 41 -15.12 -3.81 -3.80
CA ARG A 41 -16.15 -3.09 -3.05
C ARG A 41 -15.58 -2.53 -1.74
N GLY A 42 -16.18 -1.47 -1.24
CA GLY A 42 -15.77 -0.81 0.00
C GLY A 42 -14.55 0.11 -0.13
N ILE A 43 -14.13 0.45 -1.36
CA ILE A 43 -13.11 1.47 -1.63
C ILE A 43 -13.77 2.70 -2.26
N ASP A 44 -13.77 3.82 -1.55
CA ASP A 44 -14.26 5.09 -2.09
C ASP A 44 -13.27 5.74 -3.05
N ARG A 45 -11.98 5.66 -2.72
CA ARG A 45 -10.89 6.31 -3.45
C ARG A 45 -9.61 5.49 -3.43
N VAL A 46 -8.94 5.43 -4.57
CA VAL A 46 -7.57 4.92 -4.69
C VAL A 46 -6.59 6.08 -4.77
N VAL A 47 -5.56 6.05 -3.93
CA VAL A 47 -4.50 7.06 -3.89
C VAL A 47 -3.14 6.40 -4.13
N VAL A 48 -2.37 6.96 -5.05
CA VAL A 48 -0.98 6.58 -5.33
C VAL A 48 -0.06 7.70 -4.87
N ILE A 49 0.95 7.35 -4.09
CA ILE A 49 2.04 8.26 -3.72
C ILE A 49 3.35 7.75 -4.30
N SER A 50 4.10 8.65 -4.93
CA SER A 50 5.37 8.35 -5.56
C SER A 50 6.18 9.62 -5.82
N ARG A 51 7.50 9.51 -5.84
CA ARG A 51 8.41 10.55 -6.36
C ARG A 51 8.58 10.51 -7.89
N ASP A 52 8.06 9.47 -8.57
CA ASP A 52 8.19 9.29 -10.02
C ASP A 52 6.94 9.81 -10.75
N GLU A 53 7.11 10.88 -11.53
CA GLU A 53 6.02 11.46 -12.31
C GLU A 53 5.36 10.48 -13.28
N ASN A 54 6.11 9.52 -13.84
CA ASN A 54 5.55 8.53 -14.77
C ASN A 54 4.61 7.58 -14.04
N VAL A 55 4.94 7.21 -12.80
CA VAL A 55 4.06 6.45 -11.91
C VAL A 55 2.78 7.24 -11.61
N LEU A 56 2.90 8.54 -11.29
CA LEU A 56 1.74 9.39 -11.01
C LEU A 56 0.87 9.61 -12.25
N LYS A 57 1.48 9.81 -13.43
CA LYS A 57 0.79 9.90 -14.72
C LYS A 57 0.03 8.61 -15.02
N LEU A 58 0.63 7.47 -14.75
CA LEU A 58 -0.01 6.17 -14.91
C LEU A 58 -1.17 6.00 -13.94
N ALA A 59 -1.01 6.33 -12.66
CA ALA A 59 -2.06 6.25 -11.66
C ALA A 59 -3.33 7.02 -12.07
N ARG A 60 -3.17 8.23 -12.59
CA ARG A 60 -4.28 9.07 -13.08
C ARG A 60 -5.06 8.42 -14.21
N LYS A 61 -4.41 7.64 -15.10
CA LYS A 61 -5.10 6.88 -16.16
C LYS A 61 -6.06 5.82 -15.63
N PHE A 62 -5.85 5.36 -14.39
CA PHE A 62 -6.73 4.42 -13.69
C PHE A 62 -7.73 5.12 -12.75
N GLY A 63 -7.84 6.45 -12.82
CA GLY A 63 -8.73 7.25 -11.95
C GLY A 63 -8.23 7.39 -10.52
N ALA A 64 -7.01 6.96 -10.21
CA ALA A 64 -6.43 7.13 -8.88
C ALA A 64 -5.94 8.57 -8.67
N TRP A 65 -6.08 9.06 -7.45
CA TRP A 65 -5.46 10.31 -7.02
C TRP A 65 -3.95 10.13 -6.90
N SER A 66 -3.21 11.18 -7.25
CA SER A 66 -1.75 11.17 -7.24
C SER A 66 -1.22 12.17 -6.22
N ILE A 67 -0.35 11.70 -5.33
CA ILE A 67 0.40 12.53 -4.38
C ILE A 67 1.87 12.48 -4.78
N LEU A 68 2.49 13.64 -4.98
CA LEU A 68 3.94 13.72 -5.14
C LEU A 68 4.60 13.53 -3.78
N GLU A 69 5.40 12.47 -3.65
CA GLU A 69 6.18 12.16 -2.46
C GLU A 69 7.25 13.24 -2.22
N THR A 70 7.32 13.80 -1.01
CA THR A 70 8.34 14.82 -0.66
C THR A 70 9.54 14.24 0.07
N ASN A 71 9.41 13.06 0.67
CA ASN A 71 10.45 12.42 1.50
C ASN A 71 10.79 11.04 0.96
N ALA A 72 12.06 10.65 0.96
CA ALA A 72 12.50 9.38 0.37
C ALA A 72 12.18 8.12 1.21
N ASN A 73 11.70 8.28 2.45
CA ASN A 73 11.37 7.17 3.35
C ASN A 73 9.92 6.72 3.15
N LEU A 74 9.70 5.40 3.12
CA LEU A 74 8.37 4.81 2.92
C LEU A 74 7.36 5.22 4.01
N ASN A 75 7.78 5.23 5.27
CA ASN A 75 6.89 5.56 6.39
C ASN A 75 6.49 7.02 6.38
N ASP A 76 7.42 7.93 6.04
CA ASP A 76 7.13 9.35 5.86
C ASP A 76 6.19 9.60 4.68
N ALA A 77 6.36 8.87 3.57
CA ALA A 77 5.46 8.94 2.43
C ALA A 77 4.05 8.46 2.81
N LEU A 78 3.93 7.37 3.57
CA LEU A 78 2.64 6.89 4.05
C LEU A 78 1.97 7.89 5.01
N GLU A 79 2.74 8.53 5.88
CA GLU A 79 2.25 9.59 6.77
C GLU A 79 1.78 10.82 5.98
N GLN A 80 2.54 11.25 4.96
CA GLN A 80 2.13 12.30 4.04
C GLN A 80 0.80 11.95 3.35
N ALA A 81 0.68 10.73 2.82
CA ALA A 81 -0.54 10.26 2.17
C ALA A 81 -1.72 10.19 3.15
N ARG A 82 -1.50 9.72 4.39
CA ARG A 82 -2.51 9.67 5.45
C ARG A 82 -3.08 11.06 5.74
N ARG A 83 -2.21 12.07 5.93
CA ARG A 83 -2.64 13.47 6.16
C ARG A 83 -3.53 13.99 5.03
N VAL A 84 -3.12 13.78 3.78
CA VAL A 84 -3.92 14.21 2.62
C VAL A 84 -5.27 13.48 2.58
N CYS A 85 -5.29 12.16 2.79
CA CYS A 85 -6.53 11.38 2.75
C CYS A 85 -7.50 11.77 3.87
N VAL A 86 -7.00 11.91 5.10
CA VAL A 86 -7.80 12.31 6.28
C VAL A 86 -8.34 13.73 6.11
N ALA A 87 -7.53 14.67 5.62
CA ALA A 87 -7.97 16.03 5.32
C ALA A 87 -9.07 16.06 4.23
N ASN A 88 -9.14 15.04 3.38
CA ASN A 88 -10.19 14.85 2.37
C ASN A 88 -11.33 13.92 2.85
N GLY A 89 -11.44 13.68 4.16
CA GLY A 89 -12.58 12.97 4.77
C GLY A 89 -12.44 11.45 4.85
N ALA A 90 -11.28 10.87 4.55
CA ALA A 90 -11.06 9.44 4.71
C ALA A 90 -11.16 9.03 6.19
N ARG A 91 -12.06 8.09 6.51
CA ARG A 91 -12.24 7.55 7.87
C ARG A 91 -11.36 6.34 8.15
N ALA A 92 -11.10 5.54 7.13
CA ALA A 92 -10.24 4.37 7.18
C ALA A 92 -9.22 4.42 6.03
N LEU A 93 -8.10 3.72 6.19
CA LEU A 93 -7.05 3.62 5.19
C LEU A 93 -6.62 2.18 4.99
N LEU A 94 -6.52 1.78 3.72
CA LEU A 94 -5.91 0.51 3.32
C LEU A 94 -4.63 0.78 2.53
N ILE A 95 -3.50 0.38 3.12
CA ILE A 95 -2.18 0.45 2.51
C ILE A 95 -1.94 -0.88 1.78
N VAL A 96 -1.83 -0.79 0.45
CA VAL A 96 -1.48 -1.93 -0.43
C VAL A 96 -0.22 -1.57 -1.21
N PRO A 97 0.91 -2.27 -0.98
CA PRO A 97 2.10 -2.19 -1.81
C PRO A 97 1.82 -2.62 -3.25
N ALA A 98 2.52 -2.02 -4.22
CA ALA A 98 2.30 -2.31 -5.64
C ALA A 98 2.89 -3.66 -6.10
N ASP A 99 3.60 -4.39 -5.25
CA ASP A 99 4.36 -5.58 -5.63
C ASP A 99 3.75 -6.92 -5.19
N LEU A 100 2.42 -6.98 -5.13
CA LEU A 100 1.66 -8.19 -4.80
C LEU A 100 1.12 -8.90 -6.06
N PRO A 101 1.92 -9.74 -6.77
CA PRO A 101 1.51 -10.38 -8.01
C PRO A 101 0.26 -11.25 -7.84
N LYS A 102 0.12 -11.87 -6.67
CA LYS A 102 -0.97 -12.81 -6.32
C LYS A 102 -2.21 -12.16 -5.72
N LEU A 103 -2.23 -10.83 -5.49
CA LEU A 103 -3.39 -10.12 -4.94
C LEU A 103 -4.64 -10.41 -5.77
N ARG A 104 -5.80 -10.61 -5.14
CA ARG A 104 -7.10 -10.75 -5.82
C ARG A 104 -8.09 -9.75 -5.20
N VAL A 105 -9.14 -9.45 -5.95
CA VAL A 105 -10.21 -8.54 -5.47
C VAL A 105 -10.80 -9.05 -4.15
N ARG A 106 -11.10 -10.35 -4.05
CA ARG A 106 -11.57 -10.99 -2.82
C ARG A 106 -10.63 -10.85 -1.61
N ASP A 107 -9.33 -10.72 -1.84
CA ASP A 107 -8.37 -10.57 -0.73
C ASP A 107 -8.46 -9.15 -0.15
N ILE A 108 -8.66 -8.15 -1.02
CA ILE A 108 -8.90 -6.74 -0.65
C ILE A 108 -10.22 -6.62 0.11
N GLU A 109 -11.30 -7.16 -0.44
CA GLU A 109 -12.64 -7.12 0.18
C GLU A 109 -12.66 -7.84 1.53
N LYS A 110 -11.93 -8.96 1.66
CA LYS A 110 -11.78 -9.66 2.95
C LYS A 110 -11.07 -8.78 3.98
N ILE A 111 -10.00 -8.08 3.61
CA ILE A 111 -9.30 -7.16 4.53
C ILE A 111 -10.24 -6.04 4.98
N ILE A 112 -11.01 -5.45 4.05
CA ILE A 112 -11.98 -4.40 4.37
C ILE A 112 -13.05 -4.93 5.33
N ALA A 113 -13.61 -6.11 5.07
CA ALA A 113 -14.61 -6.72 5.93
C ALA A 113 -14.09 -7.04 7.34
N LEU A 114 -12.83 -7.46 7.47
CA LEU A 114 -12.19 -7.70 8.77
C LEU A 114 -11.94 -6.41 9.56
N GLY A 115 -11.90 -5.26 8.87
CA GLY A 115 -11.69 -3.94 9.48
C GLY A 115 -12.93 -3.33 10.13
N GLU A 116 -14.06 -4.05 10.17
CA GLU A 116 -15.32 -3.59 10.71
C GLU A 116 -15.78 -4.44 11.91
N PRO A 117 -16.40 -3.83 12.95
CA PRO A 117 -16.54 -2.39 13.17
C PRO A 117 -15.23 -1.74 13.67
N ALA A 118 -15.12 -0.42 13.54
CA ALA A 118 -14.07 0.36 14.20
C ALA A 118 -14.19 0.31 15.75
N PRO A 119 -13.09 0.44 16.51
CA PRO A 119 -11.70 0.51 16.05
C PRO A 119 -11.14 -0.87 15.68
N CYS A 120 -10.43 -0.96 14.56
CA CYS A 120 -9.79 -2.17 14.08
C CYS A 120 -8.54 -1.86 13.25
N VAL A 121 -7.50 -2.67 13.43
CA VAL A 121 -6.31 -2.71 12.59
C VAL A 121 -6.20 -4.11 12.00
N VAL A 122 -6.09 -4.20 10.67
CA VAL A 122 -5.88 -5.49 9.99
C VAL A 122 -4.49 -5.51 9.37
N ILE A 123 -3.67 -6.47 9.77
CA ILE A 123 -2.29 -6.60 9.32
C ILE A 123 -2.15 -7.91 8.55
N ALA A 124 -1.82 -7.83 7.26
CA ALA A 124 -1.54 -9.01 6.45
C ALA A 124 -0.03 -9.29 6.43
N PRO A 125 0.46 -10.42 6.97
CA PRO A 125 1.88 -10.71 6.99
C PRO A 125 2.46 -10.97 5.60
N ALA A 126 3.73 -10.63 5.43
CA ALA A 126 4.56 -11.08 4.32
C ALA A 126 5.28 -12.38 4.69
N GLN A 127 5.00 -13.44 3.95
CA GLN A 127 5.47 -14.80 4.28
C GLN A 127 6.99 -15.00 4.19
N ARG A 128 7.75 -14.08 3.62
CA ARG A 128 9.18 -14.28 3.30
C ARG A 128 10.15 -13.48 4.18
N ASP A 129 9.75 -12.31 4.67
CA ASP A 129 10.66 -11.31 5.24
C ASP A 129 10.14 -10.71 6.56
N GLY A 130 9.08 -11.29 7.14
CA GLY A 130 8.45 -10.74 8.35
C GLY A 130 7.83 -9.36 8.14
N GLY A 131 7.70 -8.92 6.87
CA GLY A 131 7.12 -7.63 6.52
C GLY A 131 5.59 -7.61 6.55
N THR A 132 5.00 -6.49 6.15
CA THR A 132 3.54 -6.31 6.04
C THR A 132 3.12 -6.17 4.58
N ASN A 133 2.31 -7.11 4.08
CA ASN A 133 1.77 -7.11 2.71
C ASN A 133 0.55 -6.20 2.54
N ALA A 134 -0.20 -5.93 3.61
CA ALA A 134 -1.27 -4.96 3.61
C ALA A 134 -1.54 -4.52 5.05
N LEU A 135 -1.94 -3.26 5.22
CA LEU A 135 -2.29 -2.70 6.52
C LEU A 135 -3.59 -1.91 6.35
N LEU A 136 -4.62 -2.27 7.10
CA LEU A 136 -5.85 -1.49 7.22
C LEU A 136 -5.90 -0.82 8.58
N LEU A 137 -6.22 0.48 8.59
CA LEU A 137 -6.46 1.28 9.77
C LEU A 137 -7.90 1.79 9.74
N ASN A 138 -8.70 1.43 10.74
CA ASN A 138 -10.04 1.95 10.94
C ASN A 138 -10.23 2.31 12.43
N PRO A 139 -10.07 3.57 12.85
CA PRO A 139 -9.95 4.75 12.01
C PRO A 139 -8.54 5.00 11.46
N ALA A 140 -8.41 5.93 10.51
CA ALA A 140 -7.17 6.30 9.81
C ALA A 140 -6.17 7.14 10.62
N HIS A 141 -6.24 7.15 11.95
CA HIS A 141 -5.39 7.94 12.84
C HIS A 141 -4.78 7.08 13.95
N ASP A 142 -3.88 7.69 14.74
CA ASP A 142 -3.20 7.08 15.89
C ASP A 142 -2.45 5.78 15.57
N PHE A 143 -1.79 5.75 14.40
CA PHE A 143 -0.92 4.66 14.00
C PHE A 143 0.39 5.17 13.41
N VAL A 144 1.52 4.70 13.94
CA VAL A 144 2.86 4.97 13.40
C VAL A 144 3.22 3.92 12.35
N PHE A 145 3.50 4.33 11.11
CA PHE A 145 3.93 3.39 10.09
C PHE A 145 5.36 2.90 10.36
N GLN A 146 5.54 1.58 10.40
CA GLN A 146 6.83 0.94 10.66
C GLN A 146 7.15 -0.10 9.57
N PHE A 147 6.76 0.17 8.31
CA PHE A 147 7.07 -0.71 7.18
C PHE A 147 8.59 -0.87 6.99
N GLY A 148 8.98 -2.10 6.68
CA GLY A 148 10.37 -2.55 6.62
C GLY A 148 10.49 -4.01 7.02
N GLU A 149 11.74 -4.41 7.27
CA GLU A 149 12.06 -5.71 7.85
C GLU A 149 11.41 -5.86 9.24
N ASN A 150 10.83 -7.03 9.52
CA ASN A 150 10.10 -7.31 10.77
C ASN A 150 8.93 -6.36 11.08
N SER A 151 8.42 -5.64 10.08
CA SER A 151 7.32 -4.68 10.26
C SER A 151 6.03 -5.33 10.75
N PHE A 152 5.83 -6.63 10.51
CA PHE A 152 4.64 -7.34 11.01
C PHE A 152 4.58 -7.33 12.54
N ASP A 153 5.67 -7.73 13.20
CA ASP A 153 5.73 -7.79 14.67
C ASP A 153 5.66 -6.40 15.28
N ALA A 154 6.30 -5.41 14.63
CA ALA A 154 6.27 -4.01 15.06
C ALA A 154 4.84 -3.43 15.00
N HIS A 155 4.14 -3.67 13.89
CA HIS A 155 2.73 -3.28 13.74
C HIS A 155 1.81 -4.03 14.71
N LEU A 156 2.05 -5.32 14.97
CA LEU A 156 1.27 -6.10 15.95
C LEU A 156 1.44 -5.56 17.37
N ALA A 157 2.68 -5.31 17.80
CA ALA A 157 2.99 -4.76 19.11
C ALA A 157 2.37 -3.37 19.32
N GLN A 158 2.21 -2.59 18.25
CA GLN A 158 1.49 -1.32 18.30
C GLN A 158 -0.03 -1.48 18.30
N ALA A 159 -0.54 -2.53 17.64
CA ALA A 159 -1.97 -2.78 17.53
C ALA A 159 -2.61 -3.26 18.84
N ASP A 160 -1.86 -3.96 19.70
CA ASP A 160 -2.10 -4.43 21.09
C ASP A 160 -3.54 -4.41 21.69
N LEU A 161 -4.55 -4.66 20.86
CA LEU A 161 -5.98 -4.72 21.19
C LEU A 161 -6.61 -5.82 20.34
N GLU A 162 -6.85 -6.98 20.97
CA GLU A 162 -7.62 -8.14 20.49
C GLU A 162 -7.28 -8.68 19.10
N ILE A 163 -6.41 -9.70 19.05
CA ILE A 163 -6.22 -10.52 17.85
C ILE A 163 -7.51 -11.32 17.57
N ARG A 164 -8.24 -10.94 16.51
CA ARG A 164 -9.35 -11.72 15.97
C ARG A 164 -8.84 -12.66 14.88
N ASN A 165 -8.88 -13.97 15.15
CA ASN A 165 -8.51 -15.04 14.21
C ASN A 165 -9.60 -15.31 13.17
#